data_AF-A0A5B2W8Z2-F1
#
_entry.id   AF-A0A5B2W8Z2-F1
#
_cell.length_a   1.000
_cell.length_b   1.000
_cell.length_c   1.000
_cell.angle_alpha   90.00
_cell.angle_beta   90.00
_cell.angle_gamma   90.00
#
_symmetry.space_group_name_H-M   'P 1'
#
loop_
_entity.id
_entity.type
_entity.pdbx_description
1 polymer ?
#
loop_
_entity_poly.entity_id
_entity_poly.type
_entity_poly.pdbx_seq_one_letter_code
_entity_poly.pdbx_strand_id
1 'polypeptide(L)'
;MSLFQCPATACNQGVANEHFPTRDALTDICYLPYSGGNGDQDWNLVLNYANNEVGFVRGQWLDGTHTSQTCGGAGAPVTSGVPTLSLFQCPATFCNQGVANQHLPTRDALTDICYLPYSGGNGDQDWNLVLNYANNEVGFVRGQWLEGTHTNQTC
;
A
#
# COMPACT_ATOMS: atom_id res chain seq x y z
N MET A 1 12.29 4.92 -11.08
CA MET A 1 11.75 3.59 -10.78
C MET A 1 10.23 3.66 -10.67
N SER A 2 9.53 2.65 -11.20
CA SER A 2 8.06 2.60 -11.19
C SER A 2 7.52 1.98 -9.90
N LEU A 3 6.46 2.56 -9.34
CA LEU A 3 5.68 2.01 -8.22
C LEU A 3 4.30 1.59 -8.74
N PHE A 4 3.90 0.33 -8.54
CA PHE A 4 2.63 -0.18 -9.06
C PHE A 4 1.59 -0.36 -7.96
N GLN A 5 0.33 0.04 -8.18
CA GLN A 5 -0.73 -0.22 -7.20
C GLN A 5 -1.06 -1.72 -7.02
N CYS A 6 -0.53 -2.59 -7.88
CA CYS A 6 -0.64 -4.04 -7.76
C CYS A 6 0.64 -4.70 -8.30
N PRO A 7 0.91 -5.99 -8.01
CA PRO A 7 2.10 -6.71 -8.47
C PRO A 7 2.04 -7.16 -9.97
N ALA A 8 1.60 -6.29 -10.89
CA ALA A 8 1.52 -6.56 -12.32
C ALA A 8 1.77 -5.32 -13.20
N THR A 9 2.17 -5.53 -14.46
CA THR A 9 2.56 -4.47 -15.42
C THR A 9 1.39 -3.70 -16.04
N ALA A 10 0.14 -4.06 -15.73
CA ALA A 10 -1.07 -3.40 -16.23
C ALA A 10 -1.78 -2.56 -15.16
N CYS A 11 -1.08 -2.25 -14.06
CA CYS A 11 -1.60 -1.46 -12.96
C CYS A 11 -1.17 -0.01 -13.03
N ASN A 12 -1.92 0.84 -12.34
CA ASN A 12 -1.58 2.24 -12.18
C ASN A 12 -0.15 2.38 -11.66
N GLN A 13 0.57 3.31 -12.28
CA GLN A 13 2.00 3.48 -12.10
C GLN A 13 2.29 4.87 -11.52
N GLY A 14 2.99 4.88 -10.39
CA GLY A 14 3.67 6.04 -9.80
C GLY A 14 5.17 5.97 -10.05
N VAL A 15 5.92 6.95 -9.54
CA VAL A 15 7.36 7.07 -9.80
C VAL A 15 8.11 7.43 -8.53
N ALA A 16 9.11 6.60 -8.21
CA ALA A 16 10.18 6.93 -7.27
C ALA A 16 11.40 7.47 -8.03
N ASN A 17 12.02 8.53 -7.52
CA ASN A 17 13.23 9.11 -8.06
C ASN A 17 14.43 8.19 -7.84
N GLU A 18 15.12 7.87 -8.92
CA GLU A 18 16.29 6.98 -8.95
C GLU A 18 17.61 7.73 -9.23
N HIS A 19 17.54 9.03 -9.54
CA HIS A 19 18.71 9.79 -9.98
C HIS A 19 19.52 10.32 -8.81
N PHE A 20 20.83 10.01 -8.83
CA PHE A 20 21.79 10.55 -7.88
C PHE A 20 21.96 12.08 -8.10
N PRO A 21 22.09 12.90 -7.03
CA PRO A 21 22.24 12.53 -5.62
C PRO A 21 20.92 12.35 -4.84
N THR A 22 19.76 12.59 -5.45
CA THR A 22 18.46 12.65 -4.77
C THR A 22 17.66 11.37 -4.95
N ARG A 23 18.22 10.23 -4.53
CA ARG A 23 17.45 8.98 -4.48
C ARG A 23 16.36 9.11 -3.41
N ASP A 24 15.16 8.69 -3.75
CA ASP A 24 14.06 8.70 -2.79
C ASP A 24 14.31 7.67 -1.67
N ALA A 25 13.98 8.06 -0.44
CA ALA A 25 14.00 7.16 0.70
C ALA A 25 12.75 6.28 0.66
N LEU A 26 12.93 5.04 0.19
CA LEU A 26 11.88 4.03 0.18
C LEU A 26 11.94 3.20 1.45
N THR A 27 10.78 2.95 2.05
CA THR A 27 10.64 1.99 3.15
C THR A 27 9.99 0.74 2.64
N ASP A 28 10.71 -0.37 2.79
CA ASP A 28 10.21 -1.70 2.50
C ASP A 28 9.34 -2.21 3.65
N ILE A 29 8.05 -2.39 3.38
CA ILE A 29 7.03 -2.71 4.37
C ILE A 29 6.89 -4.24 4.49
N CYS A 30 6.56 -4.88 3.37
CA CYS A 30 6.32 -6.31 3.29
C CYS A 30 6.54 -6.80 1.86
N TYR A 31 6.74 -8.11 1.70
CA TYR A 31 6.86 -8.71 0.38
C TYR A 31 5.72 -9.69 0.07
N LEU A 32 5.38 -9.77 -1.21
CA LEU A 32 4.58 -10.82 -1.82
C LEU A 32 5.52 -11.76 -2.59
N PRO A 33 5.63 -13.04 -2.17
CA PRO A 33 6.54 -13.97 -2.81
C PRO A 33 6.18 -14.20 -4.27
N TYR A 34 7.16 -14.13 -5.15
CA TYR A 34 7.02 -14.53 -6.54
C TYR A 34 7.31 -16.03 -6.66
N SER A 35 6.34 -16.80 -7.17
CA SER A 35 6.43 -18.26 -7.19
C SER A 35 7.68 -18.75 -7.93
N GLY A 36 8.61 -19.37 -7.20
CA GLY A 36 9.84 -19.96 -7.76
C GLY A 36 11.06 -19.04 -7.83
N GLY A 37 10.98 -17.82 -7.30
CA GLY A 37 12.09 -16.86 -7.26
C GLY A 37 12.95 -16.95 -5.99
N ASN A 38 14.16 -16.40 -6.07
CA ASN A 38 14.89 -15.87 -4.91
C ASN A 38 14.26 -14.52 -4.48
N GLY A 39 14.50 -14.06 -3.25
CA GLY A 39 13.86 -12.85 -2.70
C GLY A 39 13.99 -11.58 -3.55
N ASP A 40 14.96 -11.51 -4.47
CA ASP A 40 15.12 -10.42 -5.44
C ASP A 40 13.97 -10.34 -6.46
N GLN A 41 13.26 -11.44 -6.69
CA GLN A 41 12.11 -11.49 -7.58
C GLN A 41 10.80 -11.20 -6.85
N ASP A 42 10.79 -11.08 -5.53
CA ASP A 42 9.58 -10.79 -4.80
C ASP A 42 9.08 -9.36 -5.08
N TRP A 43 7.77 -9.18 -4.98
CA TRP A 43 7.16 -7.88 -5.06
C TRP A 43 7.14 -7.26 -3.67
N ASN A 44 7.93 -6.21 -3.46
CA ASN A 44 8.03 -5.50 -2.21
C ASN A 44 7.05 -4.32 -2.24
N LEU A 45 6.17 -4.25 -1.25
CA LEU A 45 5.35 -3.08 -1.03
C LEU A 45 6.19 -2.02 -0.34
N VAL A 46 6.34 -0.87 -0.99
CA VAL A 46 7.14 0.23 -0.48
C VAL A 46 6.32 1.50 -0.27
N LEU A 47 6.72 2.29 0.71
CA LEU A 47 6.31 3.68 0.90
C LEU A 47 7.47 4.60 0.52
N ASN A 48 7.20 5.56 -0.38
CA ASN A 48 8.11 6.64 -0.72
C ASN A 48 7.85 7.84 0.20
N TYR A 49 8.77 8.12 1.11
CA TYR A 49 8.62 9.24 2.05
C TYR A 49 8.75 10.63 1.39
N ALA A 50 9.32 10.72 0.19
CA ALA A 50 9.51 12.01 -0.48
C ALA A 50 8.17 12.60 -0.96
N ASN A 51 7.24 11.73 -1.38
CA ASN A 51 5.96 12.13 -1.97
C ASN A 51 4.73 11.40 -1.38
N ASN A 52 4.94 10.52 -0.39
CA ASN A 52 3.92 9.65 0.20
C ASN A 52 3.20 8.78 -0.84
N GLU A 53 3.88 8.40 -1.92
CA GLU A 53 3.38 7.39 -2.85
C GLU A 53 3.69 5.99 -2.33
N VAL A 54 2.76 5.07 -2.54
CA VAL A 54 2.94 3.65 -2.25
C VAL A 54 2.89 2.82 -3.51
N GLY A 55 3.46 1.63 -3.47
CA GLY A 55 3.28 0.65 -4.52
C GLY A 55 4.24 -0.51 -4.41
N PHE A 56 4.03 -1.49 -5.29
CA PHE A 56 4.88 -2.64 -5.44
C PHE A 56 6.04 -2.35 -6.38
N VAL A 57 7.20 -2.89 -6.02
CA VAL A 57 8.45 -2.83 -6.79
C VAL A 57 9.16 -4.17 -6.67
N ARG A 58 9.89 -4.60 -7.71
CA ARG A 58 10.68 -5.84 -7.62
C ARG A 58 11.89 -5.64 -6.71
N GLY A 59 12.18 -6.63 -5.86
CA GLY A 59 13.29 -6.58 -4.91
C GLY A 59 14.64 -6.28 -5.56
N GLN A 60 14.90 -6.79 -6.76
CA GLN A 60 16.13 -6.52 -7.53
C GLN A 60 16.37 -5.04 -7.88
N TRP A 61 15.37 -4.17 -7.71
CA TRP A 61 15.47 -2.73 -7.94
C TRP A 61 15.59 -1.92 -6.64
N LEU A 62 15.54 -2.58 -5.49
CA LEU A 62 15.78 -1.99 -4.18
C LEU A 62 17.24 -2.21 -3.79
N ASP A 63 17.82 -1.18 -3.19
CA ASP A 63 19.14 -1.27 -2.55
C ASP A 63 18.94 -1.40 -1.03
N GLY A 64 19.72 -2.27 -0.39
CA GLY A 64 19.74 -2.39 1.08
C GLY A 64 19.24 -3.73 1.61
N THR A 65 18.80 -3.74 2.87
CA THR A 65 18.22 -4.93 3.51
C THR A 65 16.71 -4.93 3.28
N HIS A 66 16.20 -5.99 2.67
CA HIS A 66 14.76 -6.16 2.46
C HIS A 66 14.07 -6.66 3.73
N THR A 67 12.79 -6.35 3.86
CA THR A 67 11.93 -6.87 4.90
C THR A 67 11.81 -8.40 4.81
N SER A 68 11.84 -9.09 5.94
CA SER A 68 11.52 -10.53 6.02
C SER A 68 10.05 -10.79 6.27
N GLN A 69 9.22 -9.74 6.33
CA GLN A 69 7.80 -9.83 6.62
C GLN A 69 7.00 -10.05 5.34
N THR A 70 6.24 -11.16 5.29
CA THR A 70 5.26 -11.36 4.22
C THR A 70 4.09 -10.41 4.42
N CYS A 71 3.46 -9.96 3.34
CA CYS A 71 2.33 -9.03 3.46
C CYS A 71 1.14 -9.64 4.22
N GLY A 72 0.98 -10.97 4.22
CA GLY A 72 -0.02 -11.67 5.05
C GLY A 72 0.15 -11.50 6.56
N GLY A 73 1.32 -11.05 7.03
CA GLY A 73 1.59 -10.72 8.42
C GLY A 73 1.79 -9.23 8.68
N ALA A 74 1.54 -8.36 7.69
CA ALA A 74 1.55 -6.91 7.87
C ALA A 74 0.21 -6.42 8.41
N GLY A 75 0.23 -5.36 9.21
CA GLY A 75 -0.97 -4.62 9.61
C GLY A 75 -2.01 -5.35 10.47
N ALA A 76 -3.16 -4.68 10.64
CA ALA A 76 -4.34 -5.17 11.33
C ALA A 76 -5.43 -5.54 10.31
N PRO A 77 -6.21 -6.61 10.54
CA PRO A 77 -7.29 -6.99 9.63
C PRO A 77 -8.47 -6.02 9.75
N VAL A 78 -8.89 -5.45 8.62
CA VAL A 78 -10.06 -4.57 8.51
C VAL A 78 -10.92 -4.97 7.31
N THR A 79 -12.13 -4.43 7.24
CA THR A 79 -13.03 -4.57 6.08
C THR A 79 -13.54 -3.20 5.67
N SER A 80 -14.28 -3.11 4.56
CA SER A 80 -15.02 -1.89 4.22
C SER A 80 -16.49 -2.20 3.94
N GLY A 81 -17.36 -1.30 4.39
CA GLY A 81 -18.78 -1.29 4.05
C GLY A 81 -19.09 -0.55 2.74
N VAL A 82 -18.09 0.08 2.11
CA VAL A 82 -18.27 0.89 0.89
C VAL A 82 -18.16 -0.02 -0.35
N PRO A 83 -19.23 -0.17 -1.16
CA PRO A 83 -19.22 -1.10 -2.31
C PRO A 83 -18.30 -0.70 -3.47
N THR A 84 -17.59 0.42 -3.42
CA THR A 84 -16.66 0.88 -4.47
C THR A 84 -15.56 1.70 -3.82
N LEU A 85 -14.86 1.10 -2.86
CA LEU A 85 -13.89 1.83 -2.07
C LEU A 85 -12.65 2.15 -2.92
N SER A 86 -12.38 3.43 -3.16
CA SER A 86 -11.18 3.85 -3.88
C SER A 86 -9.94 3.73 -3.00
N LEU A 87 -8.87 3.17 -3.56
CA LEU A 87 -7.54 3.10 -2.95
C LEU A 87 -6.58 4.03 -3.69
N PHE A 88 -6.11 5.08 -3.02
CA PHE A 88 -5.31 6.11 -3.67
C PHE A 88 -3.81 5.82 -3.54
N GLN A 89 -3.04 6.00 -4.61
CA GLN A 89 -1.60 5.77 -4.55
C GLN A 89 -0.88 6.75 -3.60
N CYS A 90 -1.48 7.92 -3.36
CA CYS A 90 -1.04 8.91 -2.40
C CYS A 90 -2.24 9.57 -1.69
N PRO A 91 -2.03 10.22 -0.53
CA PRO A 91 -3.09 10.96 0.20
C PRO A 91 -3.53 12.30 -0.43
N ALA A 92 -2.97 12.68 -1.59
CA ALA A 92 -3.10 14.01 -2.19
C ALA A 92 -4.17 14.08 -3.32
N THR A 93 -4.41 15.28 -3.84
CA THR A 93 -5.24 15.48 -5.04
C THR A 93 -4.47 15.02 -6.29
N PHE A 94 -5.19 14.43 -7.27
CA PHE A 94 -4.65 13.93 -8.54
C PHE A 94 -3.81 12.63 -8.47
N CYS A 95 -4.01 11.81 -7.43
CA CYS A 95 -3.41 10.48 -7.35
C CYS A 95 -4.12 9.46 -8.25
N ASN A 96 -3.36 8.48 -8.74
CA ASN A 96 -3.92 7.29 -9.34
C ASN A 96 -4.84 6.54 -8.35
N GLN A 97 -5.88 5.90 -8.88
CA GLN A 97 -6.93 5.27 -8.10
C GLN A 97 -7.06 3.78 -8.45
N GLY A 98 -6.84 2.92 -7.46
CA GLY A 98 -7.29 1.54 -7.44
C GLY A 98 -8.68 1.44 -6.81
N VAL A 99 -9.24 0.24 -6.78
CA VAL A 99 -10.57 -0.05 -6.24
C VAL A 99 -10.52 -1.33 -5.41
N ALA A 100 -10.87 -1.24 -4.13
CA ALA A 100 -11.33 -2.40 -3.37
C ALA A 100 -12.77 -2.75 -3.78
N ASN A 101 -13.01 -4.04 -4.00
CA ASN A 101 -14.02 -4.64 -4.87
C ASN A 101 -15.49 -4.38 -4.47
N GLN A 102 -16.36 -4.76 -5.42
CA GLN A 102 -17.62 -4.14 -5.79
C GLN A 102 -18.91 -4.90 -5.45
N HIS A 103 -18.85 -5.97 -4.67
CA HIS A 103 -19.98 -6.91 -4.61
C HIS A 103 -20.36 -7.34 -3.20
N LEU A 104 -21.41 -6.71 -2.68
CA LEU A 104 -22.23 -7.31 -1.63
C LEU A 104 -22.76 -8.68 -2.11
N PRO A 105 -22.77 -9.72 -1.26
CA PRO A 105 -22.58 -9.67 0.19
C PRO A 105 -21.11 -9.86 0.68
N THR A 106 -20.16 -10.15 -0.21
CA THR A 106 -18.76 -10.42 0.16
C THR A 106 -17.96 -9.13 0.28
N ARG A 107 -17.62 -8.76 1.52
CA ARG A 107 -16.71 -7.65 1.79
C ARG A 107 -15.27 -8.09 1.53
N ASP A 108 -14.47 -7.22 0.93
CA ASP A 108 -13.05 -7.47 0.79
C ASP A 108 -12.36 -7.47 2.15
N ALA A 109 -11.47 -8.45 2.33
CA ALA A 109 -10.57 -8.50 3.46
C ALA A 109 -9.38 -7.57 3.18
N LEU A 110 -9.29 -6.50 3.95
CA LEU A 110 -8.24 -5.51 3.86
C LEU A 110 -7.27 -5.69 5.04
N THR A 111 -6.06 -5.19 4.85
CA THR A 111 -5.06 -5.07 5.89
C THR A 111 -4.68 -3.62 6.05
N ASP A 112 -4.94 -3.07 7.23
CA ASP A 112 -4.54 -1.73 7.62
C ASP A 112 -3.11 -1.75 8.17
N ILE A 113 -2.17 -1.26 7.36
CA ILE A 113 -0.73 -1.40 7.59
C ILE A 113 -0.25 -0.32 8.56
N CYS A 114 -0.43 0.93 8.16
CA CYS A 114 -0.05 2.11 8.93
C CYS A 114 -0.95 3.28 8.55
N TYR A 115 -0.98 4.32 9.39
CA TYR A 115 -1.74 5.52 9.13
C TYR A 115 -0.85 6.78 9.04
N LEU A 116 -1.26 7.72 8.20
CA LEU A 116 -0.78 9.08 8.17
C LEU A 116 -1.80 9.98 8.90
N PRO A 117 -1.40 10.63 10.01
CA PRO A 117 -2.32 11.42 10.81
C PRO A 117 -2.82 12.63 10.03
N TYR A 118 -4.13 12.88 10.10
CA TYR A 118 -4.72 14.12 9.66
C TYR A 118 -4.76 15.10 10.84
N SER A 119 -4.24 16.32 10.64
CA SER A 119 -4.08 17.29 11.72
C SER A 119 -5.41 17.57 12.43
N GLY A 120 -5.52 17.19 13.70
CA GLY A 120 -6.72 17.38 14.53
C GLY A 120 -7.82 16.33 14.34
N GLY A 121 -7.54 15.23 13.62
CA GLY A 121 -8.47 14.13 13.39
C GLY A 121 -8.59 13.16 14.56
N ASN A 122 -9.70 12.40 14.58
CA ASN A 122 -10.02 11.38 15.58
C ASN A 122 -9.75 9.94 15.08
N GLY A 123 -8.72 9.71 14.26
CA GLY A 123 -8.45 8.41 13.62
C GLY A 123 -9.30 8.15 12.37
N ASP A 124 -10.59 8.50 12.41
CA ASP A 124 -11.51 8.37 11.26
C ASP A 124 -11.09 9.22 10.05
N GLN A 125 -10.41 10.33 10.32
CA GLN A 125 -9.91 11.24 9.29
C GLN A 125 -8.50 10.88 8.83
N ASP A 126 -7.82 9.92 9.46
CA ASP A 126 -6.46 9.57 9.07
C ASP A 126 -6.47 8.82 7.74
N TRP A 127 -5.36 8.97 7.01
CA TRP A 127 -5.14 8.22 5.78
C TRP A 127 -4.46 6.90 6.13
N ASN A 128 -5.20 5.80 5.98
CA ASN A 128 -4.75 4.47 6.31
C ASN A 128 -4.23 3.81 5.03
N LEU A 129 -2.98 3.34 5.05
CA LEU A 129 -2.40 2.54 3.98
C LEU A 129 -2.96 1.13 4.11
N VAL A 130 -3.74 0.71 3.12
CA VAL A 130 -4.37 -0.60 3.12
C VAL A 130 -3.93 -1.46 1.94
N LEU A 131 -3.76 -2.75 2.21
CA LEU A 131 -3.61 -3.81 1.20
C LEU A 131 -4.91 -4.61 1.10
N ASN A 132 -5.42 -4.76 -0.11
CA ASN A 132 -6.55 -5.64 -0.41
C ASN A 132 -6.07 -7.02 -0.84
N TYR A 133 -6.34 -8.06 -0.04
CA TYR A 133 -5.91 -9.41 -0.40
C TYR A 133 -6.69 -10.04 -1.56
N ALA A 134 -7.89 -9.54 -1.88
CA ALA A 134 -8.70 -10.12 -2.93
C ALA A 134 -8.08 -9.89 -4.32
N ASN A 135 -7.45 -8.73 -4.53
CA ASN A 135 -6.87 -8.33 -5.81
C ASN A 135 -5.41 -7.86 -5.71
N ASN A 136 -4.80 -7.90 -4.53
CA ASN A 136 -3.46 -7.38 -4.23
C ASN A 136 -3.28 -5.90 -4.59
N GLU A 137 -4.36 -5.11 -4.52
CA GLU A 137 -4.27 -3.66 -4.68
C GLU A 137 -3.91 -2.97 -3.37
N VAL A 138 -3.09 -1.92 -3.47
CA VAL A 138 -2.67 -1.11 -2.34
C VAL A 138 -3.01 0.36 -2.55
N GLY A 139 -3.35 1.04 -1.46
CA GLY A 139 -3.44 2.49 -1.45
C GLY A 139 -3.92 3.05 -0.12
N PHE A 140 -3.99 4.36 -0.06
CA PHE A 140 -4.54 5.10 1.05
C PHE A 140 -6.06 5.19 0.95
N VAL A 141 -6.69 5.12 2.12
CA VAL A 141 -8.13 5.25 2.32
C VAL A 141 -8.40 6.01 3.62
N ARG A 142 -9.50 6.74 3.71
CA ARG A 142 -9.87 7.39 4.99
C ARG A 142 -10.35 6.35 5.99
N GLY A 143 -9.92 6.49 7.25
CA GLY A 143 -10.27 5.58 8.35
C GLY A 143 -11.78 5.39 8.52
N GLN A 144 -12.59 6.43 8.31
CA GLN A 144 -14.06 6.37 8.40
C GLN A 144 -14.72 5.38 7.43
N TRP A 145 -14.01 4.89 6.40
CA TRP A 145 -14.50 3.90 5.44
C TRP A 145 -14.04 2.48 5.74
N LEU A 146 -13.24 2.31 6.80
CA LEU A 146 -12.79 1.04 7.31
C LEU A 146 -13.66 0.61 8.50
N GLU A 147 -13.84 -0.70 8.62
CA GLU A 147 -14.52 -1.34 9.73
C GLU A 147 -13.55 -2.34 10.39
N GLY A 148 -13.45 -2.29 11.71
CA GLY A 148 -12.56 -3.16 12.49
C GLY A 148 -11.67 -2.37 13.44
N THR A 149 -10.66 -3.03 13.99
CA THR A 149 -9.62 -2.37 14.79
C THR A 149 -8.53 -1.86 13.85
N HIS A 150 -8.36 -0.54 13.80
CA HIS A 150 -7.31 0.08 13.00
C HIS A 150 -5.94 -0.18 13.61
N THR A 151 -4.92 -0.12 12.76
CA THR A 151 -3.52 -0.15 13.20
C THR A 151 -3.20 1.06 14.08
N ASN A 152 -2.31 0.88 15.05
CA ASN A 152 -1.73 1.98 15.82
C ASN A 152 -0.34 2.38 15.29
N GLN A 153 0.07 1.81 14.15
CA GLN A 153 1.35 2.09 13.52
C GLN A 153 1.25 3.34 12.66
N THR A 154 2.07 4.35 12.94
CA THR A 154 2.24 5.48 12.02
C THR A 154 3.12 5.09 10.84
N CYS A 155 2.77 5.57 9.66
CA CYS A 155 3.71 5.70 8.55
C CYS A 155 4.64 6.90 8.85
#